data_AF-A0A3C0SA11-F1
#
_entry.id   AF-A0A3C0SA11-F1
#
_cell.length_a   1.000
_cell.length_b   1.000
_cell.length_c   1.000
_cell.angle_alpha   90.00
_cell.angle_beta   90.00
_cell.angle_gamma   90.00
#
_symmetry.space_group_name_H-M   'P 1'
#
loop_
_entity.id
_entity.type
_entity.pdbx_description
1 polymer ?
#
loop_
_entity_poly.entity_id
_entity_poly.type
_entity_poly.pdbx_seq_one_letter_code
_entity_poly.pdbx_strand_id
1 'polypeptide(L)' 'GTYGICESCSKKISAKRLQILPLSILCIDCKESMEHT' A
#
# COMPACT_ATOMS: atom_id res chain seq x y z
N GLY A 1 -1.68 14.62 -7.49
CA GLY A 1 -0.69 14.32 -6.44
C GLY A 1 -1.36 13.51 -5.36
N THR A 2 -1.38 12.20 -5.52
CA THR A 2 -2.10 11.30 -4.61
C THR A 2 -1.10 10.31 -4.02
N TYR A 3 -0.26 10.81 -3.12
CA TYR A 3 0.74 9.99 -2.44
C TYR A 3 0.05 9.18 -1.33
N GLY A 4 0.31 7.86 -1.33
CA GLY A 4 -0.27 6.96 -0.34
C GLY A 4 -1.69 6.52 -0.65
N ILE A 5 -2.02 6.24 -1.91
CA ILE A 5 -3.23 5.48 -2.27
C ILE A 5 -2.81 4.17 -2.94
N CYS A 6 -3.50 3.10 -2.58
CA CYS A 6 -3.31 1.76 -3.10
C CYS A 6 -3.81 1.69 -4.54
N GLU A 7 -2.96 1.26 -5.47
CA GLU A 7 -3.34 1.07 -6.87
C GLU A 7 -4.38 -0.05 -7.05
N SER A 8 -4.32 -1.10 -6.23
CA SER A 8 -5.24 -2.24 -6.38
C SER A 8 -6.65 -1.97 -5.86
N CYS A 9 -6.79 -1.26 -4.74
CA CYS A 9 -8.09 -1.07 -4.08
C CYS A 9 -8.48 0.39 -3.86
N SER A 10 -7.67 1.34 -4.34
CA SER A 10 -7.90 2.79 -4.19
C SER A 10 -8.07 3.28 -2.74
N LYS A 11 -7.64 2.48 -1.74
CA LYS A 11 -7.64 2.85 -0.32
C LYS A 11 -6.39 3.63 0.05
N LYS A 12 -6.46 4.47 1.08
CA LYS A 12 -5.28 5.14 1.64
C LYS A 12 -4.30 4.13 2.23
N ILE A 13 -3.02 4.24 1.85
CA ILE A 13 -1.90 3.50 2.42
C ILE A 13 -1.51 4.17 3.73
N SER A 14 -1.38 3.37 4.78
CA SER A 14 -1.04 3.89 6.11
C SER A 14 0.32 4.58 6.10
N ALA A 15 0.42 5.77 6.71
CA ALA A 15 1.64 6.57 6.75
C ALA A 15 2.83 5.77 7.31
N LYS A 16 2.59 4.90 8.30
CA LYS A 16 3.62 4.00 8.86
C LYS A 16 4.24 3.09 7.79
N ARG A 17 3.46 2.64 6.81
CA ARG A 17 3.94 1.82 5.69
C ARG A 17 4.78 2.65 4.72
N LEU A 18 4.37 3.89 4.43
CA LEU A 18 5.12 4.83 3.59
C LEU A 18 6.41 5.33 4.27
N GLN A 19 6.46 5.37 5.60
CA GLN A 19 7.67 5.70 6.35
C GLN A 19 8.72 4.58 6.27
N ILE A 20 8.28 3.32 6.25
CA ILE A 20 9.17 2.15 6.11
C ILE A 20 9.53 1.92 4.63
N LEU A 21 8.52 2.03 3.75
CA LEU A 21 8.63 1.81 2.31
C LEU A 21 7.85 2.90 1.55
N PRO A 22 8.47 4.06 1.27
CA PRO A 22 7.82 5.19 0.60
C PRO A 22 7.41 4.89 -0.84
N LEU A 23 7.99 3.84 -1.42
CA LEU A 23 7.74 3.36 -2.77
C LEU A 23 6.55 2.37 -2.85
N SER A 24 5.90 2.07 -1.72
CA SER A 24 4.80 1.11 -1.67
C SER A 24 3.57 1.66 -2.41
N ILE A 25 3.21 1.02 -3.54
CA ILE A 25 2.00 1.33 -4.32
C ILE A 25 0.77 0.54 -3.88
N LEU A 26 0.96 -0.47 -3.01
CA LEU A 26 -0.11 -1.32 -2.48
C LEU A 26 -0.29 -1.09 -0.97
N CYS A 27 -1.52 -1.23 -0.49
CA CYS A 27 -1.80 -1.30 0.94
C CYS A 27 -1.37 -2.64 1.54
N ILE A 28 -1.29 -2.69 2.87
CA ILE A 28 -0.90 -3.90 3.63
C ILE A 28 -1.78 -5.10 3.24
N ASP A 29 -3.09 -4.89 3.16
CA ASP A 29 -4.10 -5.90 2.85
C ASP A 29 -3.92 -6.54 1.46
N CYS A 30 -3.75 -5.72 0.42
CA CYS A 30 -3.46 -6.21 -0.94
C CYS A 30 -2.09 -6.89 -1.00
N LYS A 31 -1.09 -6.36 -0.30
CA LYS A 31 0.26 -6.92 -0.31
C LYS A 31 0.31 -8.28 0.41
N GLU A 32 -0.38 -8.41 1.54
CA GLU A 32 -0.53 -9.69 2.24
C GLU A 32 -1.30 -10.69 1.38
N SER A 33 -2.37 -10.27 0.69
CA SER A 33 -3.10 -11.13 -0.24
C SER A 33 -2.23 -11.66 -1.39
N MET A 34 -1.24 -10.89 -1.85
CA MET A 34 -0.29 -11.31 -2.89
C MET A 34 0.82 -12.24 -2.37
N GLU A 35 1.19 -12.13 -1.09
CA GLU A 35 2.17 -13.02 -0.47
C GLU A 35 1.55 -14.37 -0.06
N HIS A 36 0.23 -14.47 -0.06
CA HIS A 36 -0.55 -15.66 0.29
C HIS A 36 -1.00 -16.50 -0.93
N THR A 37 -0.29 -16.39 -2.07
CA THR A 37 -0.44 -17.26 -3.25
C THR A 37 0.89 -17.87 -3.67
#